data_AF-A0A6J4TQG2-F1
#
_entry.id   AF-A0A6J4TQG2-F1
#
_cell.length_a   1.000
_cell.length_b   1.000
_cell.length_c   1.000
_cell.angle_alpha   90.00
_cell.angle_beta   90.00
_cell.angle_gamma   90.00
#
_symmetry.space_group_name_H-M   'P 1'
#
loop_
_entity.id
_entity.type
_entity.pdbx_description
1 polymer ?
#
loop_
_entity_poly.entity_id
_entity_poly.type
_entity_poly.pdbx_seq_one_letter_code
_entity_poly.pdbx_strand_id
1 'polypeptide(L)'
;MAWERRSRGGTYYTRSRKVRGRVVREYVGAGPAAELAAATDAAERAERAATAAAWAASCAAREETDRVLDAFGRSVDGLARAALAAAGFRQHNRGEWRRARMATTALLRDTPPTAPPATTPAELTALLQRAAGGDEDALAAARGVLDAVPDGWKTIADLGLQAQRPWVEIASGGDALLREALAHELAAMRRELAGPAASPLERLLAERVALSWLALQVADEEAARSFAGGGAGARAAYYQTQLDRAQRLFLAAARSLAQVRRLLVPAIQVNVGARQVNVAG
;
A
#
# COMPACT_ATOMS: atom_id res chain seq x y z
N MET A 1 39.41 12.42 -3.75
CA MET A 1 40.51 12.96 -2.93
C MET A 1 41.62 11.93 -2.96
N ALA A 2 42.85 12.31 -3.29
CA ALA A 2 43.91 11.32 -3.40
C ALA A 2 45.27 11.91 -3.04
N TRP A 3 46.03 11.12 -2.29
CA TRP A 3 47.47 11.27 -2.19
C TRP A 3 48.07 10.95 -3.57
N GLU A 4 48.75 11.92 -4.16
CA GLU A 4 49.45 11.79 -5.44
C GLU A 4 50.93 11.53 -5.16
N ARG A 5 51.50 10.48 -5.76
CA ARG A 5 52.93 10.16 -5.64
C ARG A 5 53.67 10.66 -6.89
N ARG A 6 54.69 11.51 -6.69
CA ARG A 6 55.49 12.09 -7.79
C ARG A 6 56.84 11.40 -7.93
N SER A 7 57.34 11.29 -9.16
CA SER A 7 58.57 10.56 -9.52
C SER A 7 59.86 11.15 -8.91
N ARG A 8 59.87 12.42 -8.50
CA ARG A 8 61.01 13.08 -7.83
C ARG A 8 60.91 13.16 -6.30
N GLY A 9 60.12 12.27 -5.69
CA GLY A 9 60.19 11.98 -4.26
C GLY A 9 59.24 12.82 -3.40
N GLY A 10 57.99 12.36 -3.31
CA GLY A 10 57.04 12.86 -2.32
C GLY A 10 55.60 12.41 -2.60
N THR A 11 54.85 12.16 -1.53
CA THR A 11 53.38 12.03 -1.56
C THR A 11 52.78 13.38 -1.19
N TYR A 12 51.86 13.86 -2.01
CA TYR A 12 51.19 15.14 -1.80
C TYR A 12 49.69 14.96 -1.75
N TYR A 13 49.05 15.62 -0.81
CA TYR A 13 47.60 15.65 -0.73
C TYR A 13 47.05 16.70 -1.68
N THR A 14 46.02 16.28 -2.42
CA THR A 14 45.34 17.12 -3.39
C THR A 14 43.84 16.97 -3.23
N ARG A 15 43.12 18.07 -3.33
CA ARG A 15 41.66 18.07 -3.27
C ARG A 15 41.06 18.82 -4.46
N SER A 16 39.87 18.40 -4.84
CA SER A 16 39.12 19.02 -5.94
C SER A 16 38.01 19.88 -5.32
N ARG A 17 37.98 21.17 -5.66
CA ARG A 17 36.97 22.11 -5.16
C ARG A 17 36.15 22.68 -6.32
N LYS A 18 34.84 22.82 -6.11
CA LYS A 18 33.96 23.45 -7.10
C LYS A 18 33.94 24.96 -6.83
N VAL A 19 34.50 25.75 -7.75
CA VAL A 19 34.56 27.22 -7.66
C VAL A 19 33.85 27.79 -8.88
N ARG A 20 32.75 28.52 -8.66
CA ARG A 20 31.91 29.11 -9.73
C ARG A 20 31.56 28.10 -10.84
N GLY A 21 31.16 26.88 -10.45
CA GLY A 21 30.76 25.82 -11.36
C GLY A 21 31.90 25.01 -11.99
N ARG A 22 33.17 25.44 -11.90
CA ARG A 22 34.33 24.70 -12.41
C ARG A 22 35.00 23.89 -11.30
N VAL A 23 35.46 22.68 -11.63
CA VAL A 23 36.24 21.85 -10.71
C VAL A 23 37.70 22.25 -10.82
N VAL A 24 38.26 22.82 -9.76
CA VAL A 24 39.66 23.24 -9.66
C VAL A 24 40.40 22.31 -8.72
N ARG A 25 41.65 21.97 -9.08
CA ARG A 25 42.53 21.14 -8.26
C ARG A 25 43.35 22.03 -7.34
N GLU A 26 43.19 21.82 -6.04
CA GLU A 26 43.92 22.50 -4.98
C GLU A 26 45.04 21.59 -4.48
N TYR A 27 46.25 22.15 -4.41
CA TYR A 27 47.44 21.44 -3.95
C TYR A 27 47.71 21.81 -2.50
N VAL A 28 47.48 20.86 -1.59
CA VAL A 28 47.61 21.10 -0.14
C VAL A 28 49.05 20.87 0.33
N GLY A 29 49.83 20.09 -0.42
CA GLY A 29 51.24 19.83 -0.13
C GLY A 29 51.46 18.48 0.58
N ALA A 30 52.50 18.38 1.38
CA ALA A 30 52.92 17.17 2.10
C ALA A 30 53.10 17.46 3.61
N GLY A 31 53.30 16.41 4.41
CA GLY A 31 53.54 16.52 5.86
C GLY A 31 52.27 16.72 6.71
N PRO A 32 52.40 17.11 7.99
CA PRO A 32 51.31 17.10 8.96
C PRO A 32 50.07 17.92 8.54
N ALA A 33 50.26 19.04 7.83
CA ALA A 33 49.15 19.85 7.33
C ALA A 33 48.33 19.13 6.24
N ALA A 34 49.00 18.36 5.38
CA ALA A 34 48.35 17.54 4.35
C ALA A 34 47.62 16.34 4.94
N GLU A 35 48.18 15.74 6.00
CA GLU A 35 47.54 14.67 6.77
C GLU A 35 46.27 15.14 7.47
N LEU A 36 46.33 16.30 8.14
CA LEU A 36 45.17 16.92 8.78
C LEU A 36 44.07 17.24 7.75
N ALA A 37 44.43 17.83 6.61
CA ALA A 37 43.46 18.12 5.55
C ALA A 37 42.81 16.84 4.98
N ALA A 38 43.58 15.78 4.78
CA ALA A 38 43.07 14.49 4.34
C ALA A 38 42.12 13.87 5.37
N ALA A 39 42.42 14.00 6.67
CA ALA A 39 41.57 13.52 7.75
C ALA A 39 40.25 14.29 7.83
N THR A 40 40.28 15.62 7.74
CA THR A 40 39.06 16.46 7.71
C THR A 40 38.19 16.12 6.50
N ASP A 41 38.79 16.05 5.31
CA ASP A 41 38.08 15.69 4.08
C ASP A 41 37.53 14.24 4.12
N ALA A 42 38.17 13.35 4.87
CA ALA A 42 37.66 12.00 5.13
C ALA A 42 36.47 12.02 6.09
N ALA A 43 36.53 12.79 7.16
CA ALA A 43 35.43 12.97 8.10
C ALA A 43 34.18 13.56 7.40
N GLU A 44 34.33 14.62 6.60
CA GLU A 44 33.22 15.22 5.85
C GLU A 44 32.60 14.25 4.82
N ARG A 45 33.42 13.38 4.22
CA ARG A 45 32.91 12.33 3.32
C ARG A 45 32.17 11.26 4.09
N ALA A 46 32.69 10.86 5.25
CA ALA A 46 32.05 9.87 6.11
C ALA A 46 30.71 10.37 6.62
N GLU A 47 30.61 11.64 7.03
CA GLU A 47 29.35 12.25 7.47
C GLU A 47 28.31 12.34 6.35
N ARG A 48 28.72 12.76 5.15
CA ARG A 48 27.84 12.77 3.97
C ARG A 48 27.39 11.38 3.57
N ALA A 49 28.29 10.40 3.61
CA ALA A 49 27.97 9.00 3.34
C ALA A 49 27.01 8.44 4.39
N ALA A 50 27.22 8.74 5.68
CA ALA A 50 26.32 8.35 6.76
C ALA A 50 24.94 8.98 6.60
N THR A 51 24.85 10.27 6.27
CA THR A 51 23.58 10.96 6.00
C THR A 51 22.85 10.35 4.81
N ALA A 52 23.57 10.04 3.73
CA ALA A 52 23.00 9.39 2.55
C ALA A 52 22.54 7.95 2.85
N ALA A 53 23.33 7.18 3.60
CA ALA A 53 22.99 5.83 4.02
C ALA A 53 21.77 5.80 4.96
N ALA A 54 21.69 6.72 5.92
CA ALA A 54 20.54 6.88 6.79
C ALA A 54 19.27 7.20 5.99
N TRP A 55 19.36 8.13 5.04
CA TRP A 55 18.25 8.44 4.13
C TRP A 55 17.81 7.23 3.31
N ALA A 56 18.76 6.51 2.69
CA ALA A 56 18.46 5.31 1.91
C ALA A 56 17.82 4.20 2.76
N ALA A 57 18.28 4.02 4.01
CA ALA A 57 17.68 3.07 4.95
C ALA A 57 16.24 3.46 5.32
N SER A 58 15.95 4.75 5.55
CA SER A 58 14.59 5.23 5.78
C SER A 58 13.68 4.96 4.57
N CYS A 59 14.14 5.23 3.35
CA CYS A 59 13.39 4.91 2.13
C CYS A 59 13.10 3.41 2.00
N ALA A 60 14.09 2.55 2.25
CA ALA A 60 13.94 1.10 2.17
C ALA A 60 12.95 0.55 3.23
N ALA A 61 13.00 1.06 4.46
CA ALA A 61 12.04 0.70 5.51
C ALA A 61 10.61 1.13 5.17
N ARG A 62 10.46 2.32 4.57
CA ARG A 62 9.18 2.82 4.06
C ARG A 62 8.62 1.92 2.96
N GLU A 63 9.46 1.53 2.01
CA GLU A 63 9.10 0.62 0.91
C GLU A 63 8.68 -0.78 1.40
N GLU A 64 9.29 -1.31 2.48
CA GLU A 64 8.85 -2.56 3.10
C GLU A 64 7.42 -2.45 3.65
N THR A 65 7.15 -1.39 4.41
CA THR A 65 5.83 -1.13 4.99
C THR A 65 4.76 -1.01 3.89
N ASP A 66 5.10 -0.30 2.81
CA ASP A 66 4.28 -0.17 1.63
C ASP A 66 4.01 -1.50 0.91
N ARG A 67 5.01 -2.39 0.83
CA ARG A 67 4.86 -3.71 0.18
C ARG A 67 3.85 -4.60 0.88
N VAL A 68 3.80 -4.56 2.22
CA VAL A 68 2.80 -5.31 3.02
C VAL A 68 1.39 -4.73 2.79
N LEU A 69 1.24 -3.40 2.80
CA LEU A 69 -0.04 -2.75 2.49
C LEU A 69 -0.54 -3.09 1.08
N ASP A 70 0.35 -3.07 0.09
CA ASP A 70 0.01 -3.44 -1.28
C ASP A 70 -0.41 -4.91 -1.40
N ALA A 71 0.25 -5.81 -0.67
CA ALA A 71 -0.10 -7.24 -0.66
C ALA A 71 -1.50 -7.47 -0.09
N PHE A 72 -1.84 -6.79 1.02
CA PHE A 72 -3.19 -6.79 1.58
C PHE A 72 -4.19 -6.23 0.56
N GLY A 73 -3.92 -5.07 -0.03
CA GLY A 73 -4.78 -4.45 -1.03
C GLY A 73 -5.05 -5.35 -2.25
N ARG A 74 -4.01 -5.98 -2.80
CA ARG A 74 -4.13 -6.92 -3.93
C ARG A 74 -4.96 -8.15 -3.58
N SER A 75 -4.83 -8.66 -2.36
CA SER A 75 -5.60 -9.82 -1.87
C SER A 75 -7.09 -9.48 -1.77
N VAL A 76 -7.41 -8.34 -1.16
CA VAL A 76 -8.80 -7.86 -1.05
C VAL A 76 -9.41 -7.54 -2.41
N ASP A 77 -8.64 -6.94 -3.34
CA ASP A 77 -9.09 -6.71 -4.71
C ASP A 77 -9.37 -8.02 -5.47
N GLY A 78 -8.49 -9.01 -5.34
CA GLY A 78 -8.69 -10.34 -5.92
C GLY A 78 -9.97 -11.00 -5.41
N LEU A 79 -10.19 -10.92 -4.10
CA LEU A 79 -11.39 -11.45 -3.46
C LEU A 79 -12.67 -10.73 -3.92
N ALA A 80 -12.65 -9.40 -4.00
CA ALA A 80 -13.78 -8.63 -4.50
C ALA A 80 -14.15 -9.01 -5.95
N ARG A 81 -13.14 -9.18 -6.82
CA ARG A 81 -13.34 -9.63 -8.20
C ARG A 81 -13.91 -11.05 -8.27
N ALA A 82 -13.38 -11.98 -7.48
CA ALA A 82 -13.87 -13.35 -7.42
C ALA A 82 -15.33 -13.41 -6.93
N ALA A 83 -15.68 -12.63 -5.89
CA ALA A 83 -17.05 -12.55 -5.38
C ALA A 83 -18.03 -11.98 -6.43
N LEU A 84 -17.64 -10.92 -7.14
CA LEU A 84 -18.45 -10.36 -8.23
C LEU A 84 -18.64 -11.36 -9.39
N ALA A 85 -17.57 -12.07 -9.77
CA ALA A 85 -17.64 -13.12 -10.78
C ALA A 85 -18.57 -14.27 -10.35
N ALA A 86 -18.46 -14.74 -9.11
CA ALA A 86 -19.33 -15.76 -8.54
C ALA A 86 -20.81 -15.34 -8.49
N ALA A 87 -21.08 -14.04 -8.31
CA ALA A 87 -22.41 -13.45 -8.38
C ALA A 87 -22.90 -13.19 -9.83
N GLY A 88 -22.16 -13.64 -10.85
CA GLY A 88 -22.54 -13.54 -12.26
C GLY A 88 -22.25 -12.20 -12.91
N PHE A 89 -21.45 -11.34 -12.27
CA PHE A 89 -20.96 -10.13 -12.90
C PHE A 89 -19.67 -10.42 -13.67
N ARG A 90 -19.52 -9.83 -14.86
CA ARG A 90 -18.28 -9.84 -15.63
C ARG A 90 -17.77 -8.43 -15.80
N GLN A 91 -16.45 -8.26 -15.74
CA GLN A 91 -15.81 -6.98 -16.02
C GLN A 91 -15.48 -6.88 -17.50
N HIS A 92 -15.94 -5.82 -18.17
CA HIS A 92 -15.52 -5.57 -19.55
C HIS A 92 -14.16 -4.85 -19.54
N ASN A 93 -13.09 -5.55 -19.87
CA ASN A 93 -11.70 -5.04 -19.79
C ASN A 93 -11.42 -4.41 -18.40
N ARG A 94 -10.81 -3.22 -18.36
CA ARG A 94 -10.60 -2.45 -17.11
C ARG A 94 -11.80 -1.57 -16.73
N GLY A 95 -12.95 -1.77 -17.38
CA GLY A 95 -14.13 -0.92 -17.29
C GLY A 95 -15.20 -1.49 -16.35
N GLU A 96 -16.46 -1.22 -16.72
CA GLU A 96 -17.62 -1.51 -15.89
C GLU A 96 -17.88 -3.02 -15.70
N TRP A 97 -18.34 -3.36 -14.50
CA TRP A 97 -18.92 -4.65 -14.19
C TRP A 97 -20.38 -4.70 -14.68
N ARG A 98 -20.74 -5.76 -15.41
CA ARG A 98 -22.09 -5.97 -15.96
C ARG A 98 -22.58 -7.39 -15.66
N ARG A 99 -23.89 -7.55 -15.45
CA ARG A 99 -24.51 -8.87 -15.24
C ARG A 99 -24.45 -9.69 -16.53
N ALA A 100 -23.94 -10.91 -16.45
CA ALA A 100 -24.14 -11.92 -17.49
C ALA A 100 -25.59 -12.41 -17.42
N ARG A 101 -26.24 -12.68 -18.57
CA ARG A 101 -27.56 -13.32 -18.56
C ARG A 101 -27.40 -14.73 -18.01
N MET A 102 -28.25 -15.06 -17.04
CA MET A 102 -28.27 -16.26 -16.20
C MET A 102 -27.21 -16.28 -15.09
N ALA A 103 -27.54 -15.72 -13.93
CA ALA A 103 -26.91 -16.10 -12.67
C ALA A 103 -27.83 -15.79 -11.48
N THR A 104 -28.15 -16.84 -10.74
CA THR A 104 -28.98 -16.84 -9.54
C THR A 104 -28.22 -16.26 -8.35
N THR A 105 -28.82 -15.24 -7.73
CA THR A 105 -28.44 -14.67 -6.43
C THR A 105 -28.69 -15.70 -5.33
N ALA A 106 -27.72 -16.58 -5.02
CA ALA A 106 -27.88 -17.53 -3.91
C ALA A 106 -26.63 -17.79 -3.05
N LEU A 107 -25.48 -17.14 -3.30
CA LEU A 107 -24.21 -17.54 -2.64
C LEU A 107 -23.61 -16.50 -1.68
N LEU A 108 -24.44 -15.65 -1.07
CA LEU A 108 -23.98 -14.73 0.00
C LEU A 108 -24.58 -15.06 1.38
N ARG A 109 -25.30 -16.18 1.52
CA ARG A 109 -25.92 -16.59 2.80
C ARG A 109 -25.83 -18.11 2.96
N ASP A 110 -25.04 -18.54 3.94
CA ASP A 110 -24.96 -19.88 4.56
C ASP A 110 -24.86 -21.13 3.65
N THR A 111 -23.70 -21.80 3.63
CA THR A 111 -23.61 -23.27 3.41
C THR A 111 -22.27 -23.84 3.95
N PRO A 112 -22.20 -25.11 4.43
CA PRO A 112 -21.08 -25.64 5.23
C PRO A 112 -19.94 -26.27 4.40
N PRO A 113 -18.77 -26.56 5.03
CA PRO A 113 -17.48 -26.68 4.37
C PRO A 113 -17.08 -28.12 3.96
N THR A 114 -16.25 -28.24 2.92
CA THR A 114 -15.20 -29.29 2.81
C THR A 114 -14.10 -28.87 1.82
N ALA A 115 -12.86 -28.71 2.29
CA ALA A 115 -11.65 -28.52 1.46
C ALA A 115 -10.38 -28.90 2.24
N PRO A 116 -9.23 -29.05 1.53
CA PRO A 116 -7.96 -29.48 2.10
C PRO A 116 -7.18 -28.32 2.76
N PRO A 117 -6.20 -28.64 3.63
CA PRO A 117 -5.49 -27.64 4.44
C PRO A 117 -4.24 -27.08 3.73
N ALA A 118 -3.87 -25.85 4.13
CA ALA A 118 -2.65 -25.11 3.81
C ALA A 118 -2.57 -24.44 2.41
N THR A 119 -3.01 -23.20 2.33
CA THR A 119 -2.65 -22.26 1.26
C THR A 119 -1.98 -21.04 1.91
N THR A 120 -0.73 -20.76 1.56
CA THR A 120 -0.01 -19.57 2.07
C THR A 120 -0.68 -18.28 1.57
N PRO A 121 -0.45 -17.11 2.22
CA PRO A 121 -1.02 -15.85 1.75
C PRO A 121 -0.64 -15.50 0.30
N ALA A 122 0.59 -15.85 -0.10
CA ALA A 122 1.09 -15.63 -1.46
C ALA A 122 0.38 -16.54 -2.49
N GLU A 123 0.21 -17.82 -2.16
CA GLU A 123 -0.53 -18.77 -3.00
C GLU A 123 -2.00 -18.40 -3.11
N LEU A 124 -2.63 -17.94 -2.01
CA LEU A 124 -4.01 -17.46 -2.01
C LEU A 124 -4.15 -16.21 -2.88
N THR A 125 -3.20 -15.27 -2.79
CA THR A 125 -3.17 -14.08 -3.65
C THR A 125 -3.06 -14.45 -5.12
N ALA A 126 -2.15 -15.37 -5.46
CA ALA A 126 -1.95 -15.83 -6.83
C ALA A 126 -3.19 -16.56 -7.37
N LEU A 127 -3.82 -17.38 -6.54
CA LEU A 127 -5.07 -18.07 -6.86
C LEU A 127 -6.21 -17.09 -7.15
N LEU A 128 -6.42 -16.10 -6.27
CA LEU A 128 -7.45 -15.07 -6.44
C LEU A 128 -7.19 -14.18 -7.68
N GLN A 129 -5.93 -13.91 -8.01
CA GLN A 129 -5.57 -13.16 -9.22
C GLN A 129 -5.88 -13.94 -10.50
N ARG A 130 -5.58 -15.24 -10.52
CA ARG A 130 -5.91 -16.12 -11.65
C ARG A 130 -7.42 -16.25 -11.83
N ALA A 131 -8.16 -16.50 -10.74
CA ALA A 131 -9.62 -16.53 -10.74
C ALA A 131 -10.21 -15.23 -11.30
N ALA A 132 -9.67 -14.08 -10.88
CA ALA A 132 -10.09 -12.78 -11.40
C ALA A 132 -9.73 -12.56 -12.89
N GLY A 133 -8.74 -13.28 -13.42
CA GLY A 133 -8.36 -13.28 -14.82
C GLY A 133 -9.25 -14.14 -15.73
N GLY A 134 -10.27 -14.80 -15.18
CA GLY A 134 -11.17 -15.68 -15.93
C GLY A 134 -10.71 -17.13 -16.03
N ASP A 135 -9.71 -17.53 -15.25
CA ASP A 135 -9.33 -18.93 -15.07
C ASP A 135 -10.42 -19.64 -14.23
N GLU A 136 -11.28 -20.41 -14.91
CA GLU A 136 -12.42 -21.11 -14.30
C GLU A 136 -11.97 -22.18 -13.28
N ASP A 137 -10.82 -22.82 -13.49
CA ASP A 137 -10.25 -23.79 -12.53
C ASP A 137 -9.76 -23.07 -11.27
N ALA A 138 -9.09 -21.93 -11.44
CA ALA A 138 -8.71 -21.07 -10.32
C ALA A 138 -9.93 -20.48 -9.60
N LEU A 139 -11.02 -20.18 -10.32
CA LEU A 139 -12.28 -19.72 -9.74
C LEU A 139 -12.95 -20.81 -8.91
N ALA A 140 -12.98 -22.05 -9.41
CA ALA A 140 -13.49 -23.21 -8.69
C ALA A 140 -12.64 -23.52 -7.44
N ALA A 141 -11.31 -23.46 -7.56
CA ALA A 141 -10.40 -23.65 -6.43
C ALA A 141 -10.48 -22.49 -5.40
N ALA A 142 -10.60 -21.24 -5.85
CA ALA A 142 -10.81 -20.09 -4.96
C ALA A 142 -12.13 -20.20 -4.20
N ARG A 143 -13.19 -20.64 -4.88
CA ARG A 143 -14.48 -20.94 -4.26
C ARG A 143 -14.34 -22.05 -3.21
N GLY A 144 -13.70 -23.16 -3.56
CA GLY A 144 -13.39 -24.24 -2.63
C GLY A 144 -12.64 -23.76 -1.38
N VAL A 145 -11.61 -22.91 -1.52
CA VAL A 145 -10.84 -22.38 -0.38
C VAL A 145 -11.65 -21.42 0.49
N LEU A 146 -12.46 -20.55 -0.12
CA LEU A 146 -13.27 -19.57 0.61
C LEU A 146 -14.49 -20.18 1.31
N ASP A 147 -15.07 -21.24 0.73
CA ASP A 147 -16.25 -21.93 1.26
C ASP A 147 -15.88 -22.94 2.34
N ALA A 148 -14.66 -23.47 2.30
CA ALA A 148 -14.29 -24.60 3.14
C ALA A 148 -13.36 -24.29 4.30
N VAL A 149 -12.76 -23.10 4.31
CA VAL A 149 -11.92 -22.66 5.42
C VAL A 149 -12.65 -21.50 6.08
N PRO A 150 -13.29 -21.72 7.26
CA PRO A 150 -13.75 -20.62 8.11
C PRO A 150 -12.65 -19.56 8.32
N ASP A 151 -11.37 -19.98 8.27
CA ASP A 151 -10.15 -19.17 8.37
C ASP A 151 -9.55 -18.67 7.04
N GLY A 152 -10.14 -18.91 5.86
CA GLY A 152 -9.61 -18.36 4.60
C GLY A 152 -9.62 -16.83 4.58
N TRP A 153 -10.65 -16.25 5.21
CA TRP A 153 -10.77 -14.83 5.51
C TRP A 153 -9.76 -14.36 6.55
N LYS A 154 -9.35 -15.25 7.47
CA LYS A 154 -8.39 -14.97 8.53
C LYS A 154 -7.00 -14.71 7.96
N THR A 155 -6.55 -15.47 6.97
CA THR A 155 -5.27 -15.20 6.29
C THR A 155 -5.19 -13.79 5.69
N ILE A 156 -6.29 -13.32 5.08
CA ILE A 156 -6.34 -11.96 4.51
C ILE A 156 -6.48 -10.90 5.61
N ALA A 157 -7.25 -11.19 6.67
CA ALA A 157 -7.35 -10.32 7.84
C ALA A 157 -6.01 -10.20 8.59
N ASP A 158 -5.25 -11.28 8.71
CA ASP A 158 -3.92 -11.32 9.33
C ASP A 158 -2.94 -10.45 8.54
N LEU A 159 -3.01 -10.45 7.19
CA LEU A 159 -2.27 -9.49 6.37
C LEU A 159 -2.71 -8.04 6.64
N GLY A 160 -3.99 -7.79 6.88
CA GLY A 160 -4.50 -6.49 7.30
C GLY A 160 -3.89 -6.02 8.61
N LEU A 161 -3.84 -6.89 9.62
CA LEU A 161 -3.20 -6.63 10.92
C LEU A 161 -1.69 -6.40 10.79
N GLN A 162 -1.00 -7.24 10.00
CA GLN A 162 0.42 -7.09 9.72
C GLN A 162 0.72 -5.78 9.00
N ALA A 163 -0.14 -5.37 8.07
CA ALA A 163 -0.02 -4.09 7.39
C ALA A 163 -0.30 -2.93 8.36
N GLN A 164 -1.31 -3.03 9.24
CA GLN A 164 -1.70 -1.96 10.15
C GLN A 164 -0.59 -1.55 11.12
N ARG A 165 0.07 -2.54 11.75
CA ARG A 165 1.03 -2.30 12.84
C ARG A 165 2.12 -1.27 12.50
N PRO A 166 2.91 -1.41 11.42
CA PRO A 166 3.96 -0.45 11.09
C PRO A 166 3.43 0.95 10.81
N TRP A 167 2.25 1.09 10.19
CA TRP A 167 1.66 2.40 9.93
C TRP A 167 1.25 3.13 11.20
N VAL A 168 0.68 2.42 12.17
CA VAL A 168 0.34 3.00 13.47
C VAL A 168 1.62 3.43 14.21
N GLU A 169 2.67 2.60 14.19
CA GLU A 169 3.95 2.97 14.80
C GLU A 169 4.55 4.22 14.15
N ILE A 170 4.56 4.30 12.82
CA ILE A 170 5.05 5.48 12.08
C ILE A 170 4.24 6.73 12.45
N ALA A 171 2.91 6.66 12.39
CA ALA A 171 2.03 7.79 12.67
C ALA A 171 2.10 8.25 14.13
N SER A 172 2.33 7.33 15.06
CA SER A 172 2.44 7.67 16.49
C SER A 172 3.78 8.30 16.87
N GLY A 173 4.83 8.12 16.06
CA GLY A 173 6.18 8.60 16.37
C GLY A 173 6.75 8.05 17.69
N GLY A 174 6.24 6.91 18.17
CA GLY A 174 6.62 6.31 19.45
C GLY A 174 5.78 6.75 20.66
N ASP A 175 4.80 7.65 20.47
CA ASP A 175 3.86 8.03 21.53
C ASP A 175 2.82 6.91 21.76
N ALA A 176 2.85 6.32 22.96
CA ALA A 176 1.98 5.21 23.32
C ALA A 176 0.49 5.60 23.39
N LEU A 177 0.16 6.82 23.82
CA LEU A 177 -1.21 7.29 23.88
C LEU A 177 -1.75 7.53 22.48
N LEU A 178 -0.96 8.19 21.62
CA LEU A 178 -1.34 8.41 20.22
C LEU A 178 -1.49 7.09 19.46
N ARG A 179 -0.61 6.12 19.71
CA ARG A 179 -0.73 4.77 19.15
C ARG A 179 -2.07 4.10 19.50
N GLU A 180 -2.46 4.16 20.78
CA GLU A 180 -3.73 3.59 21.24
C GLU A 180 -4.93 4.34 20.63
N ALA A 181 -4.87 5.68 20.60
CA ALA A 181 -5.90 6.51 19.99
C ALA A 181 -6.09 6.21 18.50
N LEU A 182 -5.01 6.08 17.74
CA LEU A 182 -5.05 5.71 16.31
C LEU A 182 -5.60 4.30 16.11
N ALA A 183 -5.25 3.34 16.97
CA ALA A 183 -5.82 2.00 16.90
C ALA A 183 -7.34 2.02 17.12
N HIS A 184 -7.82 2.78 18.10
CA HIS A 184 -9.24 3.00 18.36
C HIS A 184 -9.95 3.72 17.22
N GLU A 185 -9.35 4.78 16.66
CA GLU A 185 -9.90 5.52 15.52
C GLU A 185 -10.06 4.62 14.30
N LEU A 186 -9.03 3.84 13.96
CA LEU A 186 -9.11 2.86 12.88
C LEU A 186 -10.18 1.80 13.14
N ALA A 187 -10.33 1.33 14.37
CA ALA A 187 -11.37 0.35 14.72
C ALA A 187 -12.78 0.96 14.66
N ALA A 188 -12.95 2.23 15.02
CA ALA A 188 -14.21 2.96 14.87
C ALA A 188 -14.55 3.16 13.39
N MET A 189 -13.61 3.68 12.61
CA MET A 189 -13.76 3.90 11.17
C MET A 189 -14.12 2.59 10.43
N ARG A 190 -13.46 1.48 10.77
CA ARG A 190 -13.79 0.15 10.21
C ARG A 190 -15.23 -0.27 10.48
N ARG A 191 -15.71 -0.11 11.72
CA ARG A 191 -17.08 -0.49 12.10
C ARG A 191 -18.12 0.38 11.42
N GLU A 192 -17.89 1.68 11.37
CA GLU A 192 -18.76 2.63 10.68
C GLU A 192 -18.83 2.33 9.18
N LEU A 193 -17.65 2.17 8.55
CA LEU A 193 -17.55 1.87 7.14
C LEU A 193 -18.12 0.50 6.78
N ALA A 194 -18.06 -0.51 7.65
CA ALA A 194 -18.65 -1.82 7.40
C ALA A 194 -20.18 -1.77 7.55
N GLY A 195 -20.67 -1.17 8.63
CA GLY A 195 -22.08 -1.19 9.00
C GLY A 195 -22.50 -2.50 9.69
N PRO A 196 -23.72 -2.55 10.27
CA PRO A 196 -24.14 -3.62 11.19
C PRO A 196 -24.36 -4.98 10.54
N ALA A 197 -24.60 -5.02 9.22
CA ALA A 197 -24.88 -6.24 8.47
C ALA A 197 -23.83 -6.53 7.37
N ALA A 198 -22.62 -6.00 7.52
CA ALA A 198 -21.57 -6.17 6.52
C ALA A 198 -21.15 -7.64 6.36
N SER A 199 -21.08 -8.07 5.10
CA SER A 199 -20.43 -9.32 4.71
C SER A 199 -18.94 -9.33 5.08
N PRO A 200 -18.30 -10.51 5.17
CA PRO A 200 -16.85 -10.62 5.37
C PRO A 200 -16.03 -9.79 4.37
N LEU A 201 -16.45 -9.70 3.11
CA LEU A 201 -15.81 -8.88 2.07
C LEU A 201 -15.93 -7.39 2.34
N GLU A 202 -17.10 -6.92 2.76
CA GLU A 202 -17.29 -5.51 3.13
C GLU A 202 -16.47 -5.13 4.35
N ARG A 203 -16.28 -6.04 5.31
CA ARG A 203 -15.38 -5.81 6.46
C ARG A 203 -13.93 -5.64 6.04
N LEU A 204 -13.41 -6.52 5.17
CA LEU A 204 -12.05 -6.41 4.64
C LEU A 204 -11.85 -5.15 3.77
N LEU A 205 -12.85 -4.78 2.97
CA LEU A 205 -12.82 -3.55 2.19
C LEU A 205 -12.87 -2.30 3.08
N ALA A 206 -13.67 -2.31 4.15
CA ALA A 206 -13.68 -1.24 5.14
C ALA A 206 -12.33 -1.12 5.87
N GLU A 207 -11.71 -2.24 6.24
CA GLU A 207 -10.36 -2.28 6.80
C GLU A 207 -9.32 -1.70 5.85
N ARG A 208 -9.36 -2.07 4.57
CA ARG A 208 -8.48 -1.48 3.56
C ARG A 208 -8.68 0.02 3.43
N VAL A 209 -9.92 0.51 3.43
CA VAL A 209 -10.20 1.96 3.39
C VAL A 209 -9.56 2.65 4.60
N ALA A 210 -9.82 2.17 5.81
CA ALA A 210 -9.27 2.75 7.03
C ALA A 210 -7.73 2.74 7.04
N LEU A 211 -7.11 1.64 6.63
CA LEU A 211 -5.65 1.54 6.60
C LEU A 211 -5.02 2.44 5.52
N SER A 212 -5.63 2.51 4.33
CA SER A 212 -5.18 3.43 3.28
C SER A 212 -5.36 4.90 3.64
N TRP A 213 -6.35 5.22 4.48
CA TRP A 213 -6.52 6.55 5.06
C TRP A 213 -5.36 6.89 6.01
N LEU A 214 -4.97 5.99 6.91
CA LEU A 214 -3.82 6.23 7.80
C LEU A 214 -2.52 6.40 7.01
N ALA A 215 -2.31 5.56 5.99
CA ALA A 215 -1.17 5.69 5.09
C ALA A 215 -1.12 7.05 4.38
N LEU A 216 -2.29 7.58 4.02
CA LEU A 216 -2.43 8.92 3.44
C LEU A 216 -2.11 10.02 4.46
N GLN A 217 -2.60 9.92 5.71
CA GLN A 217 -2.27 10.90 6.75
C GLN A 217 -0.77 10.99 7.00
N VAL A 218 -0.10 9.83 7.10
CA VAL A 218 1.36 9.75 7.26
C VAL A 218 2.08 10.39 6.08
N ALA A 219 1.70 10.06 4.86
CA ALA A 219 2.36 10.60 3.67
C ALA A 219 2.16 12.12 3.52
N ASP A 220 1.01 12.63 3.92
CA ASP A 220 0.70 14.07 3.91
C ASP A 220 1.57 14.82 4.93
N GLU A 221 1.69 14.29 6.15
CA GLU A 221 2.55 14.88 7.17
C GLU A 221 4.03 14.84 6.78
N GLU A 222 4.51 13.72 6.23
CA GLU A 222 5.87 13.58 5.72
C GLU A 222 6.18 14.60 4.61
N ALA A 223 5.24 14.79 3.68
CA ALA A 223 5.34 15.79 2.62
C ALA A 223 5.39 17.21 3.21
N ALA A 224 4.46 17.57 4.09
CA ALA A 224 4.40 18.88 4.75
C ALA A 224 5.70 19.19 5.52
N ARG A 225 6.21 18.22 6.30
CA ARG A 225 7.46 18.35 7.05
C ARG A 225 8.67 18.54 6.13
N SER A 226 8.67 17.90 4.96
CA SER A 226 9.74 18.05 3.97
C SER A 226 9.81 19.47 3.38
N PHE A 227 8.67 20.16 3.28
CA PHE A 227 8.61 21.55 2.84
C PHE A 227 9.09 22.52 3.92
N ALA A 228 8.69 22.30 5.18
CA ALA A 228 9.09 23.14 6.32
C ALA A 228 10.62 23.14 6.55
N GLY A 229 11.32 22.07 6.18
CA GLY A 229 12.78 21.94 6.27
C GLY A 229 13.59 22.73 5.20
N GLY A 230 12.99 23.70 4.50
CA GLY A 230 13.66 24.49 3.45
C GLY A 230 13.47 23.93 2.04
N GLY A 231 12.26 23.47 1.72
CA GLY A 231 11.94 22.64 0.55
C GLY A 231 12.34 23.19 -0.83
N ALA A 232 13.33 22.54 -1.43
CA ALA A 232 13.44 22.24 -2.86
C ALA A 232 14.57 21.20 -3.06
N GLY A 233 14.23 19.94 -3.35
CA GLY A 233 15.25 18.90 -3.54
C GLY A 233 14.69 17.48 -3.66
N ALA A 234 15.58 16.50 -3.80
CA ALA A 234 15.22 15.10 -4.03
C ALA A 234 14.31 14.49 -2.94
N ARG A 235 14.46 14.93 -1.67
CA ARG A 235 13.60 14.46 -0.57
C ARG A 235 12.15 14.94 -0.70
N ALA A 236 11.92 16.19 -1.06
CA ALA A 236 10.57 16.72 -1.26
C ALA A 236 9.87 16.01 -2.43
N ALA A 237 10.59 15.76 -3.54
CA ALA A 237 10.07 14.99 -4.66
C ALA A 237 9.72 13.53 -4.29
N TYR A 238 10.54 12.90 -3.45
CA TYR A 238 10.25 11.57 -2.90
C TYR A 238 8.95 11.58 -2.10
N TYR A 239 8.79 12.46 -1.12
CA TYR A 239 7.59 12.49 -0.29
C TYR A 239 6.33 12.88 -1.08
N GLN A 240 6.44 13.76 -2.07
CA GLN A 240 5.32 14.05 -2.98
C GLN A 240 4.88 12.79 -3.74
N THR A 241 5.84 11.98 -4.22
CA THR A 241 5.54 10.72 -4.92
C THR A 241 4.82 9.73 -3.99
N GLN A 242 5.24 9.66 -2.72
CA GLN A 242 4.60 8.83 -1.69
C GLN A 242 3.17 9.31 -1.38
N LEU A 243 2.95 10.62 -1.27
CA LEU A 243 1.63 11.23 -1.07
C LEU A 243 0.68 10.92 -2.24
N ASP A 244 1.11 11.16 -3.48
CA ASP A 244 0.30 10.88 -4.67
C ASP A 244 -0.09 9.40 -4.75
N ARG A 245 0.82 8.50 -4.36
CA ARG A 245 0.54 7.06 -4.31
C ARG A 245 -0.49 6.73 -3.22
N ALA A 246 -0.33 7.25 -2.01
CA ALA A 246 -1.26 7.00 -0.91
C ALA A 246 -2.67 7.50 -1.24
N GLN A 247 -2.78 8.67 -1.87
CA GLN A 247 -4.06 9.21 -2.37
C GLN A 247 -4.72 8.25 -3.38
N ARG A 248 -3.96 7.74 -4.35
CA ARG A 248 -4.47 6.76 -5.32
C ARG A 248 -4.96 5.48 -4.64
N LEU A 249 -4.22 4.96 -3.66
CA LEU A 249 -4.59 3.75 -2.92
C LEU A 249 -5.89 3.96 -2.11
N PHE A 250 -6.01 5.08 -1.41
CA PHE A 250 -7.20 5.44 -0.64
C PHE A 250 -8.45 5.54 -1.52
N LEU A 251 -8.36 6.29 -2.62
CA LEU A 251 -9.47 6.43 -3.56
C LEU A 251 -9.85 5.10 -4.22
N ALA A 252 -8.87 4.24 -4.54
CA ALA A 252 -9.13 2.92 -5.09
C ALA A 252 -9.84 1.99 -4.08
N ALA A 253 -9.43 2.02 -2.81
CA ALA A 253 -10.08 1.26 -1.74
C ALA A 253 -11.53 1.70 -1.54
N ALA A 254 -11.77 3.01 -1.43
CA ALA A 254 -13.11 3.58 -1.27
C ALA A 254 -14.03 3.23 -2.44
N ARG A 255 -13.52 3.34 -3.68
CA ARG A 255 -14.26 2.96 -4.89
C ARG A 255 -14.61 1.47 -4.90
N SER A 256 -13.71 0.61 -4.45
CA SER A 256 -13.94 -0.84 -4.42
C SER A 256 -15.03 -1.23 -3.42
N LEU A 257 -15.04 -0.63 -2.22
CA LEU A 257 -16.12 -0.79 -1.25
C LEU A 257 -17.47 -0.33 -1.82
N ALA A 258 -17.51 0.86 -2.41
CA ALA A 258 -18.72 1.40 -3.03
C ALA A 258 -19.22 0.52 -4.18
N GLN A 259 -18.31 -0.03 -5.00
CA GLN A 259 -18.67 -0.91 -6.11
C GLN A 259 -19.28 -2.22 -5.62
N VAL A 260 -18.67 -2.87 -4.63
CA VAL A 260 -19.18 -4.12 -4.05
C VAL A 260 -20.56 -3.90 -3.45
N ARG A 261 -20.76 -2.83 -2.69
CA ARG A 261 -22.08 -2.45 -2.16
C ARG A 261 -23.11 -2.27 -3.27
N ARG A 262 -22.77 -1.52 -4.33
CA ARG A 262 -23.69 -1.26 -5.43
C ARG A 262 -24.10 -2.53 -6.19
N LEU A 263 -23.21 -3.52 -6.32
CA LEU A 263 -23.43 -4.70 -7.15
C LEU A 263 -23.93 -5.92 -6.38
N LEU A 264 -23.53 -6.09 -5.12
CA LEU A 264 -23.87 -7.26 -4.30
C LEU A 264 -24.99 -7.02 -3.28
N VAL A 265 -25.42 -5.77 -3.04
CA VAL A 265 -26.65 -5.53 -2.28
C VAL A 265 -27.83 -6.07 -3.09
N PRO A 266 -28.76 -6.83 -2.47
CA PRO A 266 -29.99 -7.22 -3.14
C PRO A 266 -30.68 -5.96 -3.63
N ALA A 267 -30.85 -5.82 -4.94
CA ALA A 267 -31.67 -4.75 -5.48
C ALA A 267 -33.08 -4.92 -4.88
N ILE A 268 -33.41 -4.10 -3.87
CA ILE A 268 -34.81 -3.86 -3.54
C ILE A 268 -35.35 -3.15 -4.79
N GLN A 269 -35.94 -3.92 -5.70
CA GLN A 269 -36.79 -3.39 -6.74
C GLN A 269 -37.98 -2.74 -6.04
N VAL A 270 -37.88 -1.45 -5.75
CA VAL A 270 -39.06 -0.63 -5.49
C VAL A 270 -39.76 -0.52 -6.84
N ASN A 271 -40.73 -1.40 -7.08
CA ASN A 271 -41.66 -1.28 -8.21
C ASN A 271 -42.51 -0.03 -8.00
N VAL A 272 -41.98 1.14 -8.38
CA VAL A 272 -42.78 2.36 -8.56
C VAL A 272 -43.48 2.25 -9.91
N GLY A 273 -44.56 1.47 -9.93
CA GLY A 273 -45.31 1.16 -11.15
C GLY A 273 -46.73 0.69 -10.88
N ALA A 274 -47.38 1.17 -9.81
CA ALA A 274 -48.81 0.98 -9.61
C ALA A 274 -49.58 2.15 -10.23
N ARG A 275 -49.80 2.10 -11.55
CA ARG A 275 -50.98 2.67 -12.25
C ARG A 275 -50.93 2.37 -13.74
N GLN A 276 -51.42 1.19 -14.11
CA GLN A 276 -52.15 1.02 -15.36
C GLN A 276 -53.51 0.45 -15.01
N VAL A 277 -54.52 1.31 -15.13
CA VAL A 277 -55.92 0.91 -15.08
C VAL A 277 -56.26 0.39 -16.47
N ASN A 278 -56.36 -0.92 -16.62
CA ASN A 278 -57.03 -1.51 -17.78
C ASN A 278 -58.53 -1.56 -17.43
N VAL A 279 -59.32 -0.66 -18.00
CA VAL A 279 -60.76 -0.87 -18.12
C VAL A 279 -60.98 -1.55 -19.46
N ALA A 280 -61.31 -2.84 -19.41
CA ALA A 280 -61.99 -3.55 -20.48
C ALA A 280 -63.36 -3.94 -19.91
N GLY A 281 -64.43 -3.46 -20.55
CA GLY A 281 -65.82 -3.62 -20.11
C GLY A 281 -66.58 -2.32 -20.24
#